data_AF-A0A0C2DD28-F1
#
_entry.id   AF-A0A0C2DD28-F1
#
_cell.length_a   1.000
_cell.length_b   1.000
_cell.length_c   1.000
_cell.angle_alpha   90.00
_cell.angle_beta   90.00
_cell.angle_gamma   90.00
#
_symmetry.space_group_name_H-M   'P 1'
#
loop_
_entity.id
_entity.type
_entity.pdbx_description
1 polymer ?
#
loop_
_entity_poly.entity_id
_entity_poly.type
_entity_poly.pdbx_seq_one_letter_code
_entity_poly.pdbx_strand_id
1 'polypeptide(L)'
;MQGCASKDDLEPITKVDNGKVSLKKGYEKFECKARCLLYKGDSKYDPTPWEKIEKENFACDFIETDCKLRNASRKFIHIRIEEKK
;
A
#
# COMPACT_ATOMS: atom_id res chain seq x y z
N MET A 1 -0.39 30.56 3.12
CA MET A 1 -0.95 29.59 4.08
C MET A 1 -0.89 28.22 3.42
N GLN A 2 -0.04 27.32 3.91
CA GLN A 2 0.08 25.98 3.36
C GLN A 2 -1.17 25.21 3.77
N GLY A 3 -2.09 24.96 2.82
CA GLY A 3 -3.28 24.16 3.09
C GLY A 3 -2.86 22.74 3.44
N CYS A 4 -3.16 22.29 4.67
CA CYS A 4 -2.99 20.89 5.03
C CYS A 4 -3.78 20.02 4.04
N ALA A 5 -3.19 18.90 3.61
CA ALA A 5 -3.86 17.94 2.77
C ALA A 5 -5.18 17.51 3.43
N SER A 6 -6.27 17.53 2.67
CA SER A 6 -7.59 17.11 3.10
C SER A 6 -7.53 15.67 3.65
N LYS A 7 -8.39 15.32 4.62
CA LYS A 7 -8.44 13.95 5.18
C LYS A 7 -8.54 12.86 4.11
N ASP A 8 -9.26 13.13 3.03
CA ASP A 8 -9.40 12.26 1.85
C ASP A 8 -8.10 11.96 1.09
N ASP A 9 -7.06 12.78 1.29
CA ASP A 9 -5.73 12.57 0.71
C ASP A 9 -4.82 11.74 1.63
N LEU A 10 -5.15 11.69 2.92
CA LEU A 10 -4.38 10.99 3.96
C LEU A 10 -4.88 9.56 4.19
N GLU A 11 -6.13 9.26 3.84
CA GLU A 11 -6.68 7.91 4.00
C GLU A 11 -6.24 6.98 2.86
N PRO A 12 -5.78 5.75 3.18
CA PRO A 12 -5.40 4.79 2.17
C PRO A 12 -6.63 4.37 1.36
N ILE A 13 -6.48 4.39 0.03
CA ILE A 13 -7.54 3.97 -0.90
C ILE A 13 -7.53 2.45 -1.15
N THR A 14 -6.55 1.75 -0.57
CA THR A 14 -6.43 0.30 -0.53
C THR A 14 -6.70 -0.22 0.88
N LYS A 15 -7.13 -1.47 0.99
CA LYS A 15 -7.24 -2.24 2.23
C LYS A 15 -6.37 -3.48 2.09
N VAL A 16 -5.73 -3.88 3.18
CA VAL A 16 -5.02 -5.15 3.27
C VAL A 16 -5.79 -6.09 4.20
N ASP A 17 -6.06 -7.30 3.73
CA ASP A 17 -6.72 -8.37 4.48
C ASP A 17 -5.94 -9.66 4.30
N ASN A 18 -5.27 -10.12 5.36
CA ASN A 18 -4.41 -11.32 5.36
C ASN A 18 -3.38 -11.36 4.20
N GLY A 19 -2.74 -10.22 3.91
CA GLY A 19 -1.77 -10.04 2.82
C GLY A 19 -2.39 -9.72 1.45
N LYS A 20 -3.70 -9.89 1.29
CA LYS A 20 -4.41 -9.54 0.07
C LYS A 20 -4.70 -8.05 0.05
N VAL A 21 -4.18 -7.35 -0.96
CA VAL A 21 -4.45 -5.94 -1.18
C VAL A 21 -5.69 -5.81 -2.06
N SER A 22 -6.62 -4.93 -1.68
CA SER A 22 -7.84 -4.66 -2.46
C SER A 22 -8.15 -3.17 -2.46
N LEU A 23 -8.74 -2.67 -3.53
CA LEU A 23 -9.21 -1.29 -3.62
C LEU A 23 -10.47 -1.09 -2.77
N LYS A 24 -10.57 0.05 -2.07
CA LYS A 24 -11.81 0.47 -1.44
C LYS A 24 -12.86 0.83 -2.51
N LYS A 25 -14.15 0.65 -2.20
CA LYS A 25 -15.25 1.06 -3.09
C LYS A 25 -15.14 2.54 -3.45
N GLY A 26 -15.37 2.88 -4.72
CA GLY A 26 -15.23 4.24 -5.24
C GLY A 26 -13.85 4.57 -5.83
N TYR A 27 -12.86 3.69 -5.65
CA TYR A 27 -11.49 3.87 -6.17
C TYR A 27 -11.14 2.88 -7.29
N GLU A 28 -12.13 2.20 -7.88
CA GLU A 28 -11.95 1.15 -8.91
C GLU A 28 -11.23 1.63 -10.17
N LYS A 29 -11.19 2.94 -10.42
CA LYS A 29 -10.50 3.52 -11.57
C LYS A 29 -8.98 3.63 -11.37
N PHE A 30 -8.49 3.47 -10.15
CA PHE A 30 -7.06 3.54 -9.86
C PHE A 30 -6.37 2.23 -10.27
N GLU A 31 -5.27 2.34 -11.00
CA GLU A 31 -4.38 1.22 -11.24
C GLU A 31 -3.38 1.14 -10.08
N CYS A 32 -3.53 0.11 -9.26
CA CYS A 32 -2.70 -0.10 -8.08
C CYS A 32 -1.71 -1.23 -8.27
N LYS A 33 -0.51 -1.00 -7.75
CA LYS A 33 0.53 -2.00 -7.57
C LYS A 33 0.90 -2.07 -6.10
N ALA A 34 1.38 -3.23 -5.68
CA ALA A 34 1.89 -3.44 -4.33
C ALA A 34 3.24 -4.15 -4.39
N ARG A 35 4.02 -3.98 -3.33
CA ARG A 35 5.26 -4.71 -3.09
C ARG A 35 5.48 -4.88 -1.59
N CYS A 36 6.26 -5.89 -1.23
CA CYS A 36 6.73 -6.06 0.13
C CYS A 36 7.96 -5.20 0.39
N LEU A 37 8.05 -4.66 1.61
CA LEU A 37 9.25 -4.04 2.15
C LEU A 37 9.83 -4.99 3.19
N LEU A 38 10.87 -5.73 2.82
CA LEU A 38 11.51 -6.70 3.70
C LEU A 38 12.47 -5.97 4.64
N TYR A 39 12.25 -6.10 5.94
CA TYR A 39 13.11 -5.50 6.94
C TYR A 39 14.54 -6.07 6.85
N LYS A 40 15.53 -5.19 6.75
CA LYS A 40 16.95 -5.56 6.72
C LYS A 40 17.78 -4.93 7.83
N GLY A 41 17.22 -3.98 8.57
CA GLY A 41 17.85 -3.28 9.70
C GLY A 41 17.12 -1.97 10.01
N ASP A 42 17.52 -1.29 11.09
CA ASP A 42 16.77 -0.17 11.68
C ASP A 42 16.39 0.95 10.70
N SER A 43 17.19 1.16 9.65
CA SER A 43 16.95 2.21 8.66
C SER A 43 16.89 1.68 7.21
N LYS A 44 16.81 0.36 7.01
CA LYS A 44 16.90 -0.25 5.68
C LYS A 44 15.81 -1.30 5.46
N TYR A 45 15.16 -1.16 4.31
CA TYR A 45 14.21 -2.12 3.79
C TYR A 45 14.65 -2.52 2.40
N ASP A 46 14.57 -3.81 2.07
CA ASP A 46 14.72 -4.29 0.71
C ASP A 46 13.34 -4.38 0.06
N PRO A 47 13.02 -3.53 -0.93
CA PRO A 47 11.75 -3.58 -1.62
C PRO A 47 11.73 -4.72 -2.64
N THR A 48 10.65 -5.50 -2.66
CA THR A 48 10.40 -6.47 -3.72
C THR A 48 9.97 -5.76 -5.02
N PRO A 49 9.92 -6.48 -6.17
CA PRO A 49 9.33 -5.94 -7.39
C PRO A 49 7.87 -5.50 -7.19
N TRP A 50 7.43 -4.53 -7.99
CA TRP A 50 6.05 -4.07 -8.00
C TRP A 50 5.15 -5.06 -8.74
N GLU A 51 4.12 -5.53 -8.06
CA GLU A 51 3.16 -6.49 -8.61
C GLU A 51 1.73 -5.93 -8.60
N LYS A 52 0.86 -6.45 -9.46
CA LYS A 52 -0.54 -6.03 -9.47
C LYS A 52 -1.24 -6.55 -8.23
N ILE A 53 -2.03 -5.71 -7.57
CA ILE A 53 -2.75 -6.07 -6.33
C ILE A 53 -3.73 -7.24 -6.51
N GLU A 54 -4.15 -7.53 -7.75
CA GLU A 54 -5.15 -8.56 -8.08
C GLU A 54 -4.55 -9.97 -8.16
N LYS A 55 -3.23 -10.09 -8.36
CA LYS A 55 -2.58 -11.35 -8.71
C LYS A 55 -1.94 -12.08 -7.53
N GLU A 56 -1.55 -11.33 -6.51
CA GLU A 56 -0.59 -11.78 -5.52
C GLU A 56 -1.09 -11.60 -4.09
N ASN A 57 -0.73 -12.55 -3.23
CA ASN A 57 -0.90 -12.42 -1.79
C ASN A 57 0.43 -12.00 -1.17
N PHE A 58 0.48 -10.80 -0.59
CA PHE A 58 1.70 -10.23 -0.04
C PHE A 58 1.88 -10.69 1.40
N ALA A 59 2.62 -11.79 1.59
CA ALA A 59 2.89 -12.38 2.91
C ALA A 59 4.09 -11.72 3.60
N CYS A 60 3.95 -10.44 3.97
CA CYS A 60 4.97 -9.66 4.66
C CYS A 60 4.36 -8.67 5.68
N ASP A 61 5.20 -8.16 6.57
CA ASP A 61 4.80 -7.20 7.62
C ASP A 61 4.52 -5.80 7.06
N PHE A 62 5.28 -5.37 6.05
CA PHE A 62 5.16 -4.06 5.44
C PHE A 62 4.83 -4.18 3.96
N ILE A 63 3.64 -3.69 3.58
CA ILE A 63 3.17 -3.70 2.20
C ILE A 63 3.07 -2.26 1.70
N GLU A 64 3.89 -1.90 0.72
CA GLU A 64 3.79 -0.61 0.05
C GLU A 64 2.86 -0.73 -1.15
N THR A 65 1.96 0.25 -1.30
CA THR A 65 1.02 0.34 -2.42
C THR A 65 1.25 1.65 -3.17
N ASP A 66 1.25 1.58 -4.50
CA ASP A 66 1.30 2.75 -5.40
C ASP A 66 0.10 2.68 -6.35
N CYS A 67 -0.83 3.62 -6.17
CA CYS A 67 -2.06 3.70 -6.93
C CYS A 67 -2.05 4.94 -7.81
N LYS A 68 -2.22 4.75 -9.12
CA LYS A 68 -2.18 5.82 -10.11
C LYS A 68 -3.52 5.97 -10.81
N LEU A 69 -3.97 7.21 -10.95
CA LEU A 69 -5.11 7.58 -11.78
C LEU A 69 -4.76 8.84 -12.56
N ARG A 70 -4.53 8.70 -13.87
CA ARG A 70 -4.12 9.80 -14.76
C ARG A 70 -2.88 10.52 -14.22
N ASN A 71 -3.06 11.71 -13.65
CA ASN A 71 -1.98 12.56 -13.11
C ASN A 71 -1.86 12.50 -11.57
N ALA A 72 -2.72 11.73 -10.90
CA ALA A 72 -2.65 11.53 -9.45
C ALA A 72 -1.92 10.21 -9.15
N SER A 73 -0.92 10.27 -8.27
CA SER A 73 -0.29 9.09 -7.68
C SER A 73 -0.47 9.18 -6.17
N ARG A 74 -0.97 8.10 -5.59
CA ARG A 74 -1.18 7.96 -4.14
C ARG A 74 -0.42 6.73 -3.66
N LYS A 75 0.49 6.96 -2.71
CA LYS A 75 1.33 5.90 -2.14
C LYS A 75 1.04 5.74 -0.66
N PHE A 76 0.87 4.50 -0.23
CA PHE A 76 0.57 4.16 1.15
C PHE A 76 1.34 2.93 1.59
N ILE A 77 1.79 2.92 2.84
CA ILE A 77 2.38 1.75 3.49
C ILE A 77 1.37 1.18 4.46
N HIS A 78 1.09 -0.11 4.33
CA HIS A 78 0.25 -0.88 5.23
C HIS A 78 1.15 -1.73 6.12
N ILE A 79 0.91 -1.64 7.42
CA ILE A 79 1.61 -2.46 8.41
C ILE A 79 0.65 -3.57 8.83
N ARG A 80 1.09 -4.81 8.63
CA ARG A 80 0.47 -6.00 9.22
C ARG A 80 1.25 -6.34 10.47
N ILE A 81 0.60 -6.23 11.62
CA ILE A 81 1.13 -6.76 12.87
C ILE A 81 0.46 -8.10 13.07
N GLU A 82 1.15 -9.17 12.69
CA GLU A 82 0.75 -10.52 13.05
C GLU A 82 1.40 -10.85 14.40
N GLU A 83 0.62 -10.90 15.46
CA GLU A 83 1.10 -11.42 16.73
C GLU A 83 1.42 -12.91 16.54
N LYS A 84 2.72 -13.26 16.57
CA LYS A 84 3.13 -14.65 16.71
C LYS A 84 2.74 -15.11 18.12
N LYS A 85 1.71 -15.95 18.18
CA LYS A 85 1.25 -16.60 19.40
C LYS A 85 2.24 -17.65 19.90
#